data_AF-A0A960ECR7-F1
#
_entry.id   AF-A0A960ECR7-F1
#
_cell.length_a   1.000
_cell.length_b   1.000
_cell.length_c   1.000
_cell.angle_alpha   90.00
_cell.angle_beta   90.00
_cell.angle_gamma   90.00
#
_symmetry.space_group_name_H-M   'P 1'
#
loop_
_entity.id
_entity.type
_entity.pdbx_description
1 polymer ?
#
loop_
_entity_poly.entity_id
_entity_poly.type
_entity_poly.pdbx_seq_one_letter_code
_entity_poly.pdbx_strand_id
1 'polypeptide(L)'
;MSTAPRTYRLSPLVRAGLFGSMPASQVVVLGVGAALSFAGIMLRLFPWALLPVLVAALIAFKRVGIWSLHELIPMKLRWWTSREQHRWFRPVPLLAPGEQANDELPPAMAGLRLLDVDAHWLSTPGRLAGIGVVWDTLSGVVTGALRVTGDGQFSLLPADAQDARVALWGDALAAFCRERPTVCRVAWHEWSTVTRLTAPVVVERPESPAVARAAEDYAELVTHAAPKAVTHDVLVTVSVDLAAVPARRARPTDALAAGLQLLVEELRLFS
;
A
#
# COMPACT_ATOMS: atom_id res chain seq x y z
N MET A 1 -9.86 7.34 -35.55
CA MET A 1 -9.79 6.44 -34.38
C MET A 1 -8.53 5.60 -34.56
N SER A 2 -7.49 5.84 -33.75
CA SER A 2 -6.19 5.17 -33.92
C SER A 2 -6.21 3.79 -33.26
N THR A 3 -6.14 2.74 -34.07
CA THR A 3 -6.05 1.31 -33.71
C THR A 3 -4.62 0.87 -33.33
N ALA A 4 -3.87 1.74 -32.65
CA ALA A 4 -2.53 1.42 -32.18
C ALA A 4 -2.56 1.13 -30.66
N PRO A 5 -1.91 0.05 -30.18
CA PRO A 5 -1.88 -0.27 -28.75
C PRO A 5 -1.20 0.85 -27.96
N ARG A 6 -1.85 1.28 -26.87
CA ARG A 6 -1.37 2.40 -26.04
C ARG A 6 -0.15 1.97 -25.24
N THR A 7 0.96 2.69 -25.41
CA THR A 7 2.16 2.50 -24.58
C THR A 7 2.01 3.33 -23.31
N TYR A 8 1.98 2.68 -22.15
CA TYR A 8 1.88 3.35 -20.85
C TYR A 8 3.27 3.69 -20.32
N ARG A 9 3.56 4.97 -20.12
CA ARG A 9 4.80 5.44 -19.47
C ARG A 9 4.42 6.13 -18.17
N LEU A 10 4.86 5.57 -17.05
CA LEU A 10 4.62 6.16 -15.74
C LEU A 10 5.45 7.44 -15.61
N SER A 11 4.77 8.58 -15.40
CA SER A 11 5.43 9.85 -15.14
C SER A 11 6.22 9.79 -13.83
N PRO A 12 7.43 10.36 -13.76
CA PRO A 12 8.18 10.43 -12.51
C PRO A 12 7.42 11.27 -11.48
N LEU A 13 7.53 10.89 -10.21
CA LEU A 13 6.94 11.61 -9.09
C LEU A 13 7.52 13.03 -9.00
N VAL A 14 6.76 14.03 -9.45
CA VAL A 14 7.17 15.44 -9.36
C VAL A 14 6.83 15.95 -7.96
N ARG A 15 7.84 16.18 -7.12
CA ARG A 15 7.67 16.91 -5.86
C ARG A 15 7.80 18.40 -6.15
N ALA A 16 6.68 19.11 -6.22
CA ALA A 16 6.68 20.57 -6.33
C ALA A 16 7.23 21.19 -5.02
N GLY A 17 8.19 22.10 -5.13
CA GLY A 17 8.73 22.87 -4.00
C GLY A 17 7.92 24.14 -3.73
N LEU A 18 8.16 24.78 -2.57
CA LEU A 18 7.48 26.01 -2.15
C LEU A 18 7.99 27.23 -2.96
N PHE A 19 9.25 27.20 -3.38
CA PHE A 19 9.87 28.18 -4.28
C PHE A 19 10.56 27.43 -5.43
N GLY A 20 9.86 27.26 -6.56
CA GLY A 20 10.38 26.49 -7.69
C GLY A 20 10.67 25.03 -7.33
N SER A 21 11.93 24.60 -7.46
CA SER A 21 12.37 23.24 -7.09
C SER A 21 12.80 23.10 -5.63
N MET A 22 12.70 24.16 -4.82
CA MET A 22 13.23 24.17 -3.45
C MET A 22 12.15 23.72 -2.43
N PRO A 23 12.38 22.62 -1.69
CA PRO A 23 11.43 22.14 -0.69
C PRO A 23 11.32 23.10 0.51
N ALA A 24 10.12 23.21 1.08
CA ALA A 24 9.83 24.12 2.21
C ALA A 24 10.76 23.90 3.42
N SER A 25 11.13 22.64 3.68
CA SER A 25 12.06 22.24 4.74
C SER A 25 13.45 22.88 4.56
N GLN A 26 13.94 23.03 3.34
CA GLN A 26 15.24 23.64 3.06
C GLN A 26 15.23 25.15 3.35
N VAL A 27 14.13 25.84 3.07
CA VAL A 27 13.94 27.27 3.38
C VAL A 27 13.94 27.49 4.89
N VAL A 28 13.24 26.63 5.65
CA VAL A 28 13.20 26.70 7.12
C VAL A 28 14.60 26.53 7.71
N VAL A 29 15.36 25.53 7.25
CA VAL A 29 16.73 25.29 7.75
C VAL A 29 17.65 26.49 7.51
N LEU A 30 17.62 27.05 6.30
CA LEU A 30 18.42 28.24 5.96
C LEU A 30 17.98 29.47 6.78
N GLY A 31 16.68 29.67 6.93
CA GLY A 31 16.11 30.77 7.72
C GLY A 31 16.52 30.71 9.19
N VAL A 32 16.45 29.53 9.82
CA VAL A 32 16.89 29.33 11.21
C VAL A 32 18.41 29.58 11.34
N GLY A 33 19.22 29.07 10.41
CA GLY A 33 20.67 29.31 10.40
C GLY A 33 21.02 30.79 10.30
N ALA A 34 20.34 31.52 9.40
CA ALA A 34 20.51 32.96 9.23
C ALA A 34 20.10 33.75 10.48
N ALA A 35 18.95 33.43 11.08
CA ALA A 35 18.47 34.09 12.29
C ALA A 35 19.42 33.88 13.49
N LEU A 36 19.90 32.64 13.69
CA LEU A 36 20.86 32.32 14.75
C LEU A 36 22.20 33.05 14.54
N SER A 37 22.65 33.14 13.29
CA SER A 37 23.88 33.87 12.96
C SER A 37 23.73 35.38 13.20
N PHE A 38 22.59 35.95 12.82
CA PHE A 38 22.26 37.35 13.08
C PHE A 38 22.22 37.66 14.58
N ALA A 39 21.59 36.80 15.38
CA ALA A 39 21.59 36.92 16.84
C ALA A 39 23.01 36.85 17.43
N GLY A 40 23.85 35.94 16.92
CA GLY A 40 25.26 35.84 17.32
C GLY A 40 26.06 37.11 17.02
N ILE A 41 25.79 37.77 15.89
CA ILE A 41 26.39 39.07 15.54
C ILE A 41 25.93 40.16 16.52
N MET A 42 24.63 40.22 16.83
CA MET A 42 24.09 41.18 17.81
C MET A 42 24.73 41.01 19.21
N LEU A 43 25.03 39.77 19.60
CA LEU A 43 25.71 39.43 20.85
C LEU A 43 27.24 39.59 20.80
N ARG A 44 27.81 40.06 19.68
CA ARG A 44 29.26 40.24 19.46
C ARG A 44 30.09 38.96 19.64
N LEU A 45 29.51 37.79 19.36
CA LEU A 45 30.15 36.48 19.48
C LEU A 45 31.05 36.15 18.27
N PHE A 46 31.77 37.13 17.73
CA PHE A 46 32.64 36.91 16.57
C PHE A 46 33.88 36.08 16.97
N PRO A 47 34.31 35.07 16.19
CA PRO A 47 33.81 34.63 14.86
C PRO A 47 32.71 33.54 14.90
N TRP A 48 32.34 33.06 16.08
CA TRP A 48 31.38 31.96 16.28
C TRP A 48 29.98 32.24 15.72
N ALA A 49 29.63 33.51 15.50
CA ALA A 49 28.38 33.92 14.90
C ALA A 49 28.16 33.41 13.45
N LEU A 50 29.19 33.00 12.72
CA LEU A 50 29.05 32.48 11.34
C LEU A 50 28.78 30.97 11.26
N LEU A 51 29.04 30.24 12.34
CA LEU A 51 28.88 28.78 12.39
C LEU A 51 27.45 28.31 12.09
N PRO A 52 26.37 28.92 12.63
CA PRO A 52 25.01 28.44 12.38
C PRO A 52 24.61 28.51 10.90
N VAL A 53 25.00 29.57 10.18
CA VAL A 53 24.76 29.71 8.73
C VAL A 53 25.54 28.66 7.95
N LEU A 54 26.81 28.43 8.29
CA LEU A 54 27.63 27.42 7.61
C LEU A 54 27.07 26.01 7.82
N VAL A 55 26.66 25.68 9.04
CA VAL A 55 26.03 24.40 9.38
C VAL A 55 24.68 24.26 8.66
N ALA A 56 23.85 25.30 8.65
CA ALA A 56 22.57 25.29 7.94
C ALA A 56 22.74 25.12 6.43
N ALA A 57 23.72 25.78 5.82
CA ALA A 57 24.05 25.60 4.41
C ALA A 57 24.51 24.16 4.12
N LEU A 58 25.37 23.60 4.97
CA LEU A 58 25.81 22.21 4.84
C LEU A 58 24.61 21.24 4.94
N ILE A 59 23.71 21.43 5.90
CA ILE A 59 22.52 20.58 6.09
C ILE A 59 21.53 20.74 4.93
N ALA A 60 21.36 21.96 4.43
CA ALA A 60 20.44 22.28 3.34
C ALA A 60 20.88 21.63 2.02
N PHE A 61 22.17 21.69 1.69
CA PHE A 61 22.68 21.30 0.37
C PHE A 61 23.39 19.94 0.33
N LYS A 62 23.85 19.39 1.46
CA LYS A 62 24.51 18.07 1.46
C LYS A 62 23.47 16.96 1.21
N ARG A 63 23.70 16.18 0.16
CA ARG A 63 22.98 14.93 -0.12
C ARG A 63 23.79 13.74 0.38
N VAL A 64 23.10 12.76 0.95
CA VAL A 64 23.64 11.45 1.31
C VAL A 64 22.80 10.41 0.59
N GLY A 65 23.34 9.88 -0.52
CA GLY A 65 22.59 9.03 -1.43
C GLY A 65 21.44 9.78 -2.11
N ILE A 66 20.22 9.23 -2.00
CA ILE A 66 19.01 9.76 -2.65
C ILE A 66 18.34 10.87 -1.80
N TRP A 67 18.75 11.02 -0.53
CA TRP A 67 18.08 11.89 0.44
C TRP A 67 18.94 13.11 0.81
N SER A 68 18.27 14.25 1.05
CA SER A 68 18.91 15.44 1.60
C SER A 68 19.08 15.35 3.12
N LEU A 69 20.13 15.96 3.67
CA LEU A 69 20.40 15.90 5.11
C LEU A 69 19.26 16.52 5.95
N HIS A 70 18.66 17.60 5.45
CA HIS A 70 17.56 18.28 6.13
C HIS A 70 16.29 17.43 6.25
N GLU A 71 16.09 16.41 5.40
CA GLU A 71 15.00 15.44 5.54
C GLU A 71 15.37 14.30 6.50
N LEU A 72 16.64 13.86 6.48
CA LEU A 72 17.14 12.77 7.31
C LEU A 72 17.24 13.11 8.79
N ILE A 73 17.66 14.32 9.14
CA ILE A 73 17.89 14.75 10.52
C ILE A 73 16.62 14.63 11.38
N PRO A 74 15.46 15.23 11.03
CA PRO A 74 14.28 15.14 11.87
C PRO A 74 13.75 13.69 11.96
N MET A 75 13.87 12.91 10.88
CA MET A 75 13.47 11.50 10.88
C MET A 75 14.33 10.66 11.84
N LYS A 76 15.65 10.81 11.79
CA LYS A 76 16.57 10.10 12.69
C LYS A 76 16.43 10.56 14.14
N LEU A 77 16.25 11.87 14.37
CA LEU A 77 16.05 12.41 15.71
C LEU A 77 14.78 11.82 16.32
N ARG A 78 13.65 11.84 15.59
CA ARG A 78 12.37 11.26 16.04
C ARG A 78 12.49 9.77 16.31
N TRP A 79 13.15 9.03 15.42
CA TRP A 79 13.38 7.59 15.58
C TRP A 79 14.24 7.29 16.82
N TRP A 80 15.29 8.06 17.05
CA TRP A 80 16.18 7.87 18.18
C TRP A 80 15.46 8.14 19.51
N THR A 81 14.67 9.21 19.57
CA THR A 81 13.86 9.53 20.75
C THR A 81 12.72 8.54 20.99
N SER A 82 12.22 7.88 19.94
CA SER A 82 11.13 6.90 20.07
C SER A 82 11.63 5.46 20.22
N ARG A 83 12.94 5.20 20.16
CA ARG A 83 13.50 3.85 20.02
C ARG A 83 13.18 2.92 21.19
N GLU A 84 13.09 3.45 22.41
CA GLU A 84 12.87 2.63 23.62
C GLU A 84 11.41 2.26 23.87
N GLN A 85 10.45 2.93 23.21
CA GLN A 85 9.02 2.81 23.56
C GLN A 85 8.20 1.87 22.66
N HIS A 86 8.80 1.15 21.70
CA HIS A 86 8.05 0.51 20.60
C HIS A 86 8.18 -1.02 20.50
N ARG A 87 8.71 -1.69 21.53
CA ARG A 87 8.69 -3.16 21.56
C ARG A 87 7.38 -3.65 22.16
N TRP A 88 6.40 -3.84 21.29
CA TRP A 88 5.17 -4.53 21.64
C TRP A 88 5.26 -6.00 21.23
N PHE A 89 4.90 -6.89 22.14
CA PHE A 89 4.80 -8.32 21.89
C PHE A 89 3.35 -8.73 22.04
N ARG A 90 2.77 -9.36 21.02
CA ARG A 90 1.47 -10.02 21.17
C ARG A 90 1.72 -11.36 21.87
N PRO A 91 1.20 -11.60 23.08
CA PRO A 91 1.12 -12.97 23.56
C PRO A 91 0.20 -13.72 22.59
N VAL A 92 0.70 -14.79 21.96
CA VAL A 92 -0.12 -15.65 21.10
C VAL A 92 -1.22 -16.22 22.01
N PRO A 93 -2.50 -15.88 21.78
CA PRO A 93 -3.54 -16.35 22.67
C PRO A 93 -3.68 -17.87 22.46
N LEU A 94 -3.40 -18.63 23.52
CA LEU A 94 -3.80 -20.04 23.61
C LEU A 94 -5.31 -20.05 23.86
N LEU A 95 -6.09 -19.92 22.79
CA LEU A 95 -7.55 -19.90 22.89
C LEU A 95 -8.05 -21.31 23.20
N ALA A 96 -8.80 -21.45 24.29
CA ALA A 96 -9.66 -22.61 24.47
C ALA A 96 -10.84 -22.56 23.48
N PRO A 97 -11.42 -23.71 23.09
CA PRO A 97 -12.61 -23.73 22.23
C PRO A 97 -13.74 -22.89 22.84
N GLY A 98 -14.18 -21.84 22.14
CA GLY A 98 -15.25 -20.94 22.56
C GLY A 98 -14.80 -19.64 23.24
N GLU A 99 -13.50 -19.45 23.46
CA GLU A 99 -12.95 -18.22 24.03
C GLU A 99 -12.58 -17.22 22.92
N GLN A 100 -13.03 -15.97 23.07
CA GLN A 100 -12.69 -14.90 22.14
C GLN A 100 -11.30 -14.36 22.48
N ALA A 101 -10.46 -14.17 21.45
CA ALA A 101 -9.15 -13.58 21.65
C ALA A 101 -9.26 -12.19 22.26
N ASN A 102 -8.42 -11.92 23.26
CA ASN A 102 -8.28 -10.57 23.76
C ASN A 102 -7.73 -9.69 22.63
N ASP A 103 -8.48 -8.63 22.30
CA ASP A 103 -8.22 -7.68 21.21
C ASP A 103 -7.21 -6.60 21.62
N GLU A 104 -6.28 -6.94 22.52
CA GLU A 104 -5.24 -6.01 22.94
C GLU A 104 -4.31 -5.73 21.77
N LEU A 105 -4.49 -4.54 21.18
CA LEU A 105 -3.65 -3.99 20.14
C LEU A 105 -2.53 -3.14 20.77
N PRO A 106 -1.39 -2.98 20.08
CA PRO A 106 -0.34 -2.07 20.54
C PRO A 106 -0.91 -0.65 20.72
N PRO A 107 -0.34 0.18 21.62
CA PRO A 107 -0.76 1.57 21.79
C PRO A 107 -0.76 2.39 20.49
N ALA A 108 0.15 2.05 19.55
CA ALA A 108 0.19 2.67 18.23
C ALA A 108 -1.02 2.35 17.33
N MET A 109 -1.78 1.31 17.66
CA MET A 109 -3.02 0.88 17.01
C MET A 109 -4.24 1.12 17.91
N ALA A 110 -4.09 1.91 18.98
CA ALA A 110 -5.22 2.27 19.83
C ALA A 110 -6.31 2.95 19.00
N GLY A 111 -7.55 2.52 19.20
CA GLY A 111 -8.69 3.00 18.42
C GLY A 111 -8.94 2.23 17.12
N LEU A 112 -8.09 1.27 16.74
CA LEU A 112 -8.38 0.32 15.67
C LEU A 112 -9.15 -0.88 16.22
N ARG A 113 -10.07 -1.43 15.43
CA ARG A 113 -10.76 -2.69 15.70
C ARG A 113 -10.68 -3.58 14.47
N LEU A 114 -10.39 -4.86 14.67
CA LEU A 114 -10.37 -5.86 13.61
C LEU A 114 -11.72 -6.56 13.62
N LEU A 115 -12.42 -6.52 12.48
CA LEU A 115 -13.71 -7.14 12.29
C LEU A 115 -13.57 -8.19 11.19
N ASP A 116 -14.16 -9.35 11.40
CA ASP A 116 -14.40 -10.33 10.34
C ASP A 116 -15.85 -10.16 9.88
N VAL A 117 -16.04 -9.90 8.59
CA VAL A 117 -17.35 -9.60 8.01
C VAL A 117 -17.68 -10.64 6.97
N ASP A 118 -18.79 -11.35 7.16
CA ASP A 118 -19.24 -12.38 6.24
C ASP A 118 -19.47 -11.80 4.83
N ALA A 119 -18.80 -12.41 3.85
CA ALA A 119 -18.94 -12.06 2.44
C ALA A 119 -19.35 -13.31 1.66
N HIS A 120 -20.66 -13.53 1.53
CA HIS A 120 -21.24 -14.73 0.90
C HIS A 120 -20.77 -14.95 -0.54
N TRP A 121 -20.40 -13.89 -1.26
CA TRP A 121 -19.86 -13.96 -2.62
C TRP A 121 -18.38 -14.40 -2.66
N LEU A 122 -17.66 -14.31 -1.54
CA LEU A 122 -16.26 -14.71 -1.41
C LEU A 122 -16.17 -16.16 -0.92
N SER A 123 -16.52 -17.11 -1.78
CA SER A 123 -16.40 -18.54 -1.48
C SER A 123 -15.06 -19.09 -1.97
N THR A 124 -14.07 -19.21 -1.08
CA THR A 124 -12.79 -19.86 -1.39
C THR A 124 -12.72 -21.26 -0.75
N PRO A 125 -12.41 -22.33 -1.51
CA PRO A 125 -12.27 -23.67 -0.94
C PRO A 125 -11.25 -23.69 0.22
N GLY A 126 -11.67 -24.17 1.38
CA GLY A 126 -10.79 -24.30 2.56
C GLY A 126 -10.57 -23.03 3.39
N ARG A 127 -11.33 -21.95 3.16
CA ARG A 127 -11.33 -20.74 4.03
C ARG A 127 -12.74 -20.37 4.48
N LEU A 128 -12.83 -19.72 5.63
CA LEU A 128 -14.05 -19.07 6.10
C LEU A 128 -14.43 -17.95 5.11
N ALA A 129 -15.71 -17.85 4.76
CA ALA A 129 -16.23 -16.86 3.82
C ALA A 129 -16.33 -15.48 4.50
N GLY A 130 -15.24 -14.71 4.50
CA GLY A 130 -15.20 -13.43 5.19
C GLY A 130 -14.16 -12.47 4.63
N ILE A 131 -14.39 -11.18 4.85
CA ILE A 131 -13.48 -10.09 4.54
C ILE A 131 -12.95 -9.54 5.86
N GLY A 132 -11.62 -9.43 5.94
CA GLY A 132 -10.97 -8.71 7.04
C GLY A 132 -11.21 -7.21 6.90
N VAL A 133 -11.80 -6.62 7.94
CA VAL A 133 -12.11 -5.20 8.02
C VAL A 133 -11.41 -4.58 9.22
N VAL A 134 -10.81 -3.40 9.01
CA VAL A 134 -10.23 -2.57 10.06
C VAL A 134 -11.14 -1.37 10.26
N TRP A 135 -11.63 -1.16 11.46
CA TRP A 135 -12.38 0.04 11.82
C TRP A 135 -11.51 0.95 12.68
N ASP A 136 -11.20 2.14 12.15
CA ASP A 136 -10.62 3.23 12.93
C ASP A 136 -11.75 4.01 13.61
N THR A 137 -11.89 3.80 14.92
CA THR A 137 -12.91 4.44 15.74
C THR A 137 -12.63 5.91 16.02
N LEU A 138 -11.40 6.38 15.83
CA LEU A 138 -11.01 7.78 16.05
C LEU A 138 -11.32 8.63 14.81
N SER A 139 -11.00 8.11 13.62
CA SER A 139 -11.29 8.80 12.36
C SER A 139 -12.67 8.50 11.81
N GLY A 140 -13.38 7.50 12.33
CA GLY A 140 -14.67 7.07 11.80
C GLY A 140 -14.57 6.44 10.42
N VAL A 141 -13.44 5.81 10.09
CA VAL A 141 -13.19 5.20 8.79
C VAL A 141 -13.16 3.68 8.92
N VAL A 142 -13.80 3.00 7.98
CA VAL A 142 -13.78 1.55 7.90
C VAL A 142 -13.06 1.13 6.63
N THR A 143 -12.03 0.29 6.77
CA THR A 143 -11.19 -0.17 5.66
C THR A 143 -11.31 -1.69 5.52
N GLY A 144 -11.78 -2.16 4.39
CA GLY A 144 -11.80 -3.59 4.07
C GLY A 144 -10.65 -3.96 3.14
N ALA A 145 -10.13 -5.18 3.29
CA ALA A 145 -9.05 -5.70 2.48
C ALA A 145 -9.48 -6.98 1.74
N LEU A 146 -9.32 -6.99 0.42
CA LEU A 146 -9.61 -8.12 -0.45
C LEU A 146 -8.34 -8.51 -1.20
N ARG A 147 -7.98 -9.80 -1.16
CA ARG A 147 -6.93 -10.33 -2.04
C ARG A 147 -7.51 -10.50 -3.43
N VAL A 148 -6.89 -9.85 -4.41
CA VAL A 148 -7.24 -9.95 -5.82
C VAL A 148 -6.15 -10.76 -6.50
N THR A 149 -6.52 -11.93 -7.01
CA THR A 149 -5.61 -12.80 -7.76
C THR A 149 -6.04 -12.82 -9.21
N GLY A 150 -5.17 -12.35 -10.11
CA GLY A 150 -5.30 -12.66 -11.52
C GLY A 150 -4.85 -14.10 -11.82
N ASP A 151 -5.05 -14.53 -13.06
CA ASP A 151 -4.51 -15.81 -13.57
C ASP A 151 -2.98 -15.81 -13.71
N GLY A 152 -2.30 -14.70 -13.42
CA GLY A 152 -0.85 -14.54 -13.52
C GLY A 152 -0.32 -14.51 -14.95
N GLN A 153 -1.21 -14.52 -15.95
CA GLN A 153 -0.86 -14.68 -17.37
C GLN A 153 -1.04 -13.40 -18.19
N PHE A 154 -1.20 -12.24 -17.54
CA PHE A 154 -1.46 -10.97 -18.23
C PHE A 154 -0.46 -10.67 -19.36
N SER A 155 0.84 -10.92 -19.13
CA SER A 155 1.89 -10.72 -20.14
C SER A 155 1.84 -11.72 -21.31
N LEU A 156 1.19 -12.86 -21.13
CA LEU A 156 1.03 -13.92 -22.13
C LEU A 156 -0.24 -13.75 -22.98
N LEU A 157 -1.14 -12.85 -22.59
CA LEU A 157 -2.35 -12.56 -23.34
C LEU A 157 -2.05 -11.81 -24.63
N PRO A 158 -2.89 -11.97 -25.67
CA PRO A 158 -2.86 -11.09 -26.84
C PRO A 158 -3.24 -9.66 -26.46
N ALA A 159 -2.79 -8.68 -27.25
CA ALA A 159 -2.83 -7.25 -26.89
C ALA A 159 -4.25 -6.71 -26.68
N ASP A 160 -5.23 -7.23 -27.42
CA ASP A 160 -6.66 -6.93 -27.27
C ASP A 160 -7.22 -7.42 -25.93
N ALA A 161 -6.85 -8.62 -25.51
CA ALA A 161 -7.22 -9.16 -24.21
C ALA A 161 -6.53 -8.43 -23.05
N GLN A 162 -5.29 -7.96 -23.24
CA GLN A 162 -4.62 -7.08 -22.28
C GLN A 162 -5.36 -5.75 -22.12
N ASP A 163 -5.72 -5.10 -23.23
CA ASP A 163 -6.45 -3.82 -23.22
C ASP A 163 -7.83 -3.98 -22.58
N ALA A 164 -8.55 -5.06 -22.89
CA ALA A 164 -9.83 -5.37 -22.28
C ALA A 164 -9.73 -5.54 -20.75
N ARG A 165 -8.69 -6.23 -20.25
CA ARG A 165 -8.48 -6.38 -18.79
C ARG A 165 -8.14 -5.06 -18.11
N VAL A 166 -7.33 -4.22 -18.76
CA VAL A 166 -7.00 -2.88 -18.26
C VAL A 166 -8.26 -1.99 -18.25
N ALA A 167 -9.10 -2.10 -19.28
CA ALA A 167 -10.38 -1.39 -19.34
C ALA A 167 -11.31 -1.80 -18.19
N LEU A 168 -11.49 -3.10 -17.93
CA LEU A 168 -12.30 -3.59 -16.81
C LEU A 168 -11.80 -3.08 -15.45
N TRP A 169 -10.47 -3.03 -15.26
CA TRP A 169 -9.89 -2.42 -14.07
C TRP A 169 -10.18 -0.92 -13.98
N GLY A 170 -10.11 -0.22 -15.11
CA GLY A 170 -10.49 1.19 -15.22
C GLY A 170 -11.96 1.42 -14.89
N ASP A 171 -12.86 0.57 -15.35
CA ASP A 171 -14.30 0.64 -15.07
C ASP A 171 -14.60 0.41 -13.59
N ALA A 172 -13.94 -0.58 -12.97
CA ALA A 172 -14.02 -0.80 -11.53
C ALA A 172 -13.56 0.43 -10.73
N LEU A 173 -12.46 1.08 -11.14
CA LEU A 173 -11.98 2.30 -10.50
C LEU A 173 -12.90 3.51 -10.75
N ALA A 174 -13.45 3.62 -11.95
CA ALA A 174 -14.36 4.71 -12.32
C ALA A 174 -15.63 4.70 -11.46
N ALA A 175 -16.07 3.54 -10.98
CA ALA A 175 -17.21 3.42 -10.07
C ALA A 175 -17.04 4.23 -8.77
N PHE A 176 -15.80 4.52 -8.34
CA PHE A 176 -15.52 5.33 -7.16
C PHE A 176 -15.46 6.84 -7.43
N CYS A 177 -15.41 7.26 -8.70
CA CYS A 177 -15.33 8.67 -9.10
C CYS A 177 -16.73 9.31 -9.16
N ARG A 178 -17.41 9.44 -8.01
CA ARG A 178 -18.76 10.01 -7.90
C ARG A 178 -18.76 11.40 -7.26
N GLU A 179 -19.77 12.20 -7.57
CA GLU A 179 -20.04 13.45 -6.84
C GLU A 179 -20.56 13.08 -5.44
N ARG A 180 -19.71 13.31 -4.41
CA ARG A 180 -19.87 12.89 -2.99
C ARG A 180 -19.55 11.40 -2.75
N PRO A 181 -18.27 11.02 -2.83
CA PRO A 181 -17.88 9.63 -2.60
C PRO A 181 -17.94 9.30 -1.10
N THR A 182 -18.61 8.19 -0.77
CA THR A 182 -18.52 7.56 0.57
C THR A 182 -17.19 6.83 0.74
N VAL A 183 -16.64 6.32 -0.36
CA VAL A 183 -15.30 5.74 -0.43
C VAL A 183 -14.27 6.89 -0.45
N CYS A 184 -13.54 7.05 0.64
CA CYS A 184 -12.54 8.11 0.77
C CYS A 184 -11.16 7.69 0.25
N ARG A 185 -10.90 6.38 0.11
CA ARG A 185 -9.61 5.87 -0.38
C ARG A 185 -9.73 4.47 -0.98
N VAL A 186 -9.11 4.29 -2.15
CA VAL A 186 -8.78 2.99 -2.73
C VAL A 186 -7.26 2.90 -2.83
N ALA A 187 -6.68 1.81 -2.35
CA ALA A 187 -5.25 1.55 -2.48
C ALA A 187 -5.02 0.07 -2.79
N TRP A 188 -3.95 -0.24 -3.51
CA TRP A 188 -3.51 -1.61 -3.75
C TRP A 188 -2.09 -1.78 -3.24
N HIS A 189 -1.82 -2.95 -2.69
CA HIS A 189 -0.52 -3.35 -2.21
C HIS A 189 -0.13 -4.62 -2.95
N GLU A 190 1.03 -4.58 -3.60
CA GLU A 190 1.58 -5.74 -4.31
C GLU A 190 2.68 -6.34 -3.46
N TRP A 191 2.60 -7.65 -3.24
CA TRP A 191 3.64 -8.43 -2.61
C TRP A 191 4.18 -9.43 -3.61
N SER A 192 5.48 -9.34 -3.90
CA SER A 192 6.19 -10.38 -4.63
C SER A 192 6.85 -11.34 -3.63
N THR A 193 6.53 -12.62 -3.76
CA THR A 193 7.24 -13.69 -3.06
C THR A 193 7.86 -14.64 -4.06
N VAL A 194 9.08 -15.07 -3.78
CA VAL A 194 9.75 -16.08 -4.60
C VAL A 194 9.20 -17.43 -4.14
N THR A 195 8.38 -18.04 -4.98
CA THR A 195 7.75 -19.34 -4.74
C THR A 195 8.39 -20.36 -5.66
N ARG A 196 8.58 -21.59 -5.18
CA ARG A 196 8.91 -22.72 -6.06
C ARG A 196 7.63 -23.13 -6.79
N LEU A 197 7.68 -23.25 -8.11
CA LEU A 197 6.56 -23.77 -8.90
C LEU A 197 6.13 -25.12 -8.30
N THR A 198 4.94 -25.17 -7.74
CA THR A 198 4.40 -26.38 -7.09
C THR A 198 3.38 -27.01 -8.01
N ALA A 199 3.84 -27.57 -9.13
CA ALA A 199 3.19 -28.67 -9.85
C ALA A 199 4.07 -29.11 -11.03
N PRO A 200 4.29 -30.43 -11.22
CA PRO A 200 4.64 -30.93 -12.54
C PRO A 200 3.41 -30.73 -13.45
N VAL A 201 3.58 -30.01 -14.56
CA VAL A 201 2.59 -30.03 -15.65
C VAL A 201 2.44 -31.49 -16.05
N VAL A 202 1.25 -32.07 -15.86
CA VAL A 202 0.92 -33.39 -16.40
C VAL A 202 0.82 -33.19 -17.90
N VAL A 203 1.94 -33.41 -18.59
CA VAL A 203 1.94 -33.44 -20.05
C VAL A 203 1.22 -34.73 -20.45
N GLU A 204 0.04 -34.60 -21.05
CA GLU A 204 -0.65 -35.73 -21.68
C GLU A 204 0.32 -36.42 -22.65
N ARG A 205 0.26 -37.76 -22.71
CA ARG A 205 1.23 -38.56 -23.44
C ARG A 205 1.28 -38.10 -24.91
N PRO A 206 2.41 -37.59 -25.40
CA PRO A 206 2.48 -36.94 -26.71
C PRO A 206 2.14 -37.94 -27.82
N GLU A 207 1.20 -37.59 -28.69
CA GLU A 207 0.72 -38.44 -29.80
C GLU A 207 1.76 -38.60 -30.93
N SER A 208 2.81 -37.77 -30.94
CA SER A 208 3.83 -37.72 -31.99
C SER A 208 5.24 -37.54 -31.42
N PRO A 209 6.28 -38.12 -32.04
CA PRO A 209 7.68 -37.97 -31.61
C PRO A 209 8.18 -36.51 -31.64
N ALA A 210 7.63 -35.67 -32.52
CA ALA A 210 7.97 -34.24 -32.54
C ALA A 210 7.41 -33.49 -31.32
N VAL A 211 6.21 -33.86 -30.89
CA VAL A 211 5.57 -33.30 -29.67
C VAL A 211 6.28 -33.81 -28.42
N ALA A 212 6.79 -35.05 -28.43
CA ALA A 212 7.63 -35.59 -27.36
C ALA A 212 8.93 -34.80 -27.19
N ARG A 213 9.60 -34.45 -28.30
CA ARG A 213 10.81 -33.62 -28.28
C ARG A 213 10.54 -32.22 -27.71
N ALA A 214 9.46 -31.57 -28.15
CA ALA A 214 9.05 -30.27 -27.63
C ALA A 214 8.67 -30.32 -26.13
N ALA A 215 8.07 -31.43 -25.68
CA ALA A 215 7.76 -31.65 -24.27
C ALA A 215 9.02 -31.84 -23.40
N GLU A 216 10.03 -32.55 -23.90
CA GLU A 216 11.34 -32.69 -23.25
C GLU A 216 12.02 -31.32 -23.09
N ASP A 217 12.11 -30.55 -24.18
CA ASP A 217 12.71 -29.20 -24.17
C ASP A 217 11.95 -28.25 -23.23
N TYR A 218 10.60 -28.32 -23.21
CA TYR A 218 9.76 -27.57 -22.29
C TYR A 218 10.01 -27.96 -20.83
N ALA A 219 10.11 -29.27 -20.54
CA ALA A 219 10.39 -29.76 -19.20
C ALA A 219 11.77 -29.32 -18.70
N GLU A 220 12.79 -29.29 -19.56
CA GLU A 220 14.12 -28.76 -19.25
C GLU A 220 14.06 -27.26 -18.92
N LEU A 221 13.34 -26.48 -19.73
CA LEU A 221 13.17 -25.04 -19.52
C LEU A 221 12.42 -24.75 -18.21
N VAL A 222 11.33 -25.49 -17.93
CA VAL A 222 10.59 -25.38 -16.66
C VAL A 222 11.49 -25.74 -15.49
N THR A 223 12.30 -26.80 -15.59
CA THR A 223 13.23 -27.20 -14.52
C THR A 223 14.29 -26.13 -14.26
N HIS A 224 14.80 -25.48 -15.31
CA HIS A 224 15.78 -24.40 -15.19
C HIS A 224 15.16 -23.08 -14.67
N ALA A 225 13.91 -22.80 -15.01
CA ALA A 225 13.18 -21.58 -14.62
C ALA A 225 12.43 -21.69 -13.27
N ALA A 226 12.08 -22.91 -12.84
CA ALA A 226 11.34 -23.19 -11.59
C ALA A 226 11.95 -22.63 -10.30
N PRO A 227 13.29 -22.44 -10.15
CA PRO A 227 13.87 -21.77 -8.99
C PRO A 227 13.56 -20.27 -8.90
N LYS A 228 12.92 -19.67 -9.92
CA LYS A 228 12.76 -18.21 -10.05
C LYS A 228 11.32 -17.77 -10.33
N ALA A 229 10.31 -18.56 -9.98
CA ALA A 229 8.93 -18.07 -10.11
C ALA A 229 8.64 -17.01 -9.03
N VAL A 230 8.37 -15.79 -9.49
CA VAL A 230 7.89 -14.71 -8.64
C VAL A 230 6.38 -14.77 -8.69
N THR A 231 5.75 -15.09 -7.57
CA THR A 231 4.30 -14.98 -7.41
C THR A 231 3.98 -13.59 -6.89
N HIS A 232 3.07 -12.91 -7.57
CA HIS A 232 2.59 -11.59 -7.21
C HIS A 232 1.21 -11.72 -6.56
N ASP A 233 1.09 -11.27 -5.32
CA ASP A 233 -0.15 -11.18 -4.59
C ASP A 233 -0.56 -9.73 -4.46
N VAL A 234 -1.74 -9.39 -4.98
CA VAL A 234 -2.30 -8.05 -4.89
C VAL A 234 -3.38 -8.02 -3.82
N LEU A 235 -3.24 -7.10 -2.87
CA LEU A 235 -4.24 -6.80 -1.86
C LEU A 235 -4.85 -5.43 -2.17
N VAL A 236 -6.14 -5.40 -2.46
CA VAL A 236 -6.91 -4.16 -2.62
C VAL A 236 -7.54 -3.79 -1.30
N THR A 237 -7.36 -2.54 -0.91
CA THR A 237 -7.96 -1.96 0.29
C THR A 237 -8.88 -0.82 -0.10
N VAL A 238 -10.12 -0.87 0.37
CA VAL A 238 -11.14 0.18 0.16
C VAL A 238 -11.51 0.75 1.51
N SER A 239 -11.52 2.06 1.64
CA SER A 239 -11.85 2.78 2.88
C SER A 239 -13.08 3.65 2.69
N VAL A 240 -14.03 3.53 3.62
CA VAL A 240 -15.30 4.27 3.66
C VAL A 240 -15.29 5.20 4.85
N ASP A 241 -15.65 6.46 4.62
CA ASP A 241 -15.90 7.43 5.69
C ASP A 241 -17.34 7.29 6.20
N LEU A 242 -17.51 6.87 7.46
CA LEU A 242 -18.83 6.69 8.07
C LEU A 242 -19.63 7.99 8.18
N ALA A 243 -18.96 9.15 8.24
CA ALA A 243 -19.65 10.45 8.28
C ALA A 243 -20.30 10.81 6.95
N ALA A 244 -19.78 10.29 5.83
CA ALA A 244 -20.33 10.48 4.49
C ALA A 244 -21.45 9.49 4.16
N VAL A 245 -21.59 8.40 4.93
CA VAL A 245 -22.65 7.39 4.73
C VAL A 245 -24.00 8.02 5.08
N PRO A 246 -25.00 7.98 4.17
CA PRO A 246 -26.34 8.51 4.44
C PRO A 246 -27.09 7.66 5.48
N ALA A 247 -26.74 7.79 6.75
CA ALA A 247 -27.48 7.16 7.84
C ALA A 247 -28.76 7.96 8.10
N ARG A 248 -29.92 7.37 7.80
CA ARG A 248 -31.24 7.95 8.05
C ARG A 248 -31.47 8.08 9.56
N ARG A 249 -31.01 9.18 10.19
CA ARG A 249 -31.16 9.52 11.63
C ARG A 249 -31.21 8.27 12.53
N ALA A 250 -30.08 7.59 12.70
CA ALA A 250 -30.02 6.37 13.51
C ALA A 250 -28.71 6.32 14.32
N ARG A 251 -28.64 5.42 15.30
CA ARG A 251 -27.56 5.35 16.32
C ARG A 251 -26.20 5.07 15.66
N PRO A 252 -25.07 5.35 16.32
CA PRO A 252 -23.73 5.09 15.77
C PRO A 252 -23.52 3.65 15.25
N THR A 253 -24.17 2.67 15.89
CA THR A 253 -24.15 1.26 15.49
C THR A 253 -24.79 1.03 14.12
N ASP A 254 -25.82 1.81 13.78
CA ASP A 254 -26.53 1.72 12.50
C ASP A 254 -25.68 2.30 11.35
N ALA A 255 -24.90 3.35 11.65
CA ALA A 255 -23.95 3.93 10.69
C ALA A 255 -22.81 2.96 10.38
N LEU A 256 -22.27 2.26 11.39
CA LEU A 256 -21.25 1.22 11.19
C LEU A 256 -21.80 0.07 10.34
N ALA A 257 -22.99 -0.46 10.67
CA ALA A 257 -23.61 -1.54 9.91
C ALA A 257 -23.85 -1.15 8.44
N ALA A 258 -24.37 0.06 8.20
CA ALA A 258 -24.56 0.58 6.84
C ALA A 258 -23.23 0.78 6.10
N GLY A 259 -22.21 1.28 6.79
CA GLY A 259 -20.86 1.44 6.24
C GLY A 259 -20.20 0.11 5.89
N LEU A 260 -20.38 -0.93 6.71
CA LEU A 260 -19.88 -2.28 6.44
C LEU A 260 -20.59 -2.92 5.24
N GLN A 261 -21.91 -2.77 5.13
CA GLN A 261 -22.66 -3.24 3.98
C GLN A 261 -22.19 -2.57 2.68
N LEU A 262 -22.06 -1.24 2.70
CA LEU A 262 -21.55 -0.49 1.56
C LEU A 262 -20.13 -0.92 1.20
N LEU A 263 -19.25 -1.08 2.19
CA LEU A 263 -17.88 -1.54 1.97
C LEU A 263 -17.84 -2.93 1.30
N VAL A 264 -18.68 -3.87 1.72
CA VAL A 264 -18.77 -5.21 1.11
C VAL A 264 -19.27 -5.13 -0.33
N GLU A 265 -20.24 -4.26 -0.63
CA GLU A 265 -20.73 -4.03 -1.99
C GLU A 265 -19.65 -3.41 -2.88
N GLU A 266 -18.93 -2.41 -2.38
CA GLU A 266 -17.87 -1.73 -3.11
C GLU A 266 -16.65 -2.64 -3.35
N LEU A 267 -16.31 -3.53 -2.41
CA LEU A 267 -15.26 -4.53 -2.58
C LEU A 267 -15.60 -5.60 -3.63
N ARG A 268 -16.89 -5.87 -3.86
CA ARG A 268 -17.35 -6.80 -4.90
C ARG A 268 -16.97 -6.36 -6.31
N LEU A 269 -16.70 -5.08 -6.54
CA LEU A 269 -16.21 -4.59 -7.84
C LEU A 269 -14.83 -5.15 -8.21
N PHE A 270 -14.09 -5.69 -7.23
CA PHE A 270 -12.75 -6.24 -7.40
C PHE A 270 -12.70 -7.77 -7.35
N SER A 271 -13.84 -8.45 -7.22
CA SER A 271 -13.95 -9.92 -7.19
C SER A 271 -14.14 -10.54 -8.57
#